data_AF-A0A8T5RYZ0-F1
#
_entry.id   AF-A0A8T5RYZ0-F1
#
_cell.length_a   1.000
_cell.length_b   1.000
_cell.length_c   1.000
_cell.angle_alpha   90.00
_cell.angle_beta   90.00
_cell.angle_gamma   90.00
#
_symmetry.space_group_name_H-M   'P 1'
#
loop_
_entity.id
_entity.type
_entity.pdbx_description
1 polymer ?
#
loop_
_entity_poly.entity_id
_entity_poly.type
_entity_poly.pdbx_seq_one_letter_code
_entity_poly.pdbx_strand_id
1 'polypeptide(L)'
;MKPFGYIYLITNLINRKVYVGKTESTINKRWYTHNWRAKNIDKVEKPLVIDLAITKYGENSFEIEELDKAFNKEDLLRVEAYWIKYYDATNPDKGYNIDPMGEITYSDDYESIWQIPNISEKSIQKYTKWRESLIKKKLPKERQQEFKRDIKYLSGVQLEKKYSLYPNRRALLREIRRILQDESIESIEQAKKVVCGQVYDPKKRIPPEKEDEFIKDFKLLTGINLENKYAIKRRGLVRNVKEIFKKQGLRLLDIATTFEEVKEILGGKIYDPKKRISLEREQEFKDDIKKGLKERELLQKYGLGTSVFYRELERILGVKKLTEIRETEFYSPPIKKYIPNERQQEFINDLKILSGNQLEKKYGITHRSRLLREIRRVLDNENLNSMEFVKKFLGGKVYSRAELKKGVPLDKEQEFKEDIRNGINRRVLCKKYKFGIKALYRELERLFNTRLLVEARKK
;
A
#
# COMPACT_ATOMS: atom_id res chain seq x y z
N MET A 1 34.78 -3.48 -7.34
CA MET A 1 34.47 -3.62 -8.78
C MET A 1 34.59 -2.27 -9.44
N LYS A 2 35.20 -2.19 -10.64
CA LYS A 2 35.22 -0.97 -11.44
C LYS A 2 33.82 -0.76 -12.04
N PRO A 3 33.24 0.46 -11.98
CA PRO A 3 31.96 0.73 -12.62
C PRO A 3 32.06 0.60 -14.14
N PHE A 4 31.00 0.10 -14.76
CA PHE A 4 30.83 0.03 -16.23
C PHE A 4 30.60 1.42 -16.82
N GLY A 5 29.86 2.28 -16.10
CA GLY A 5 29.63 3.66 -16.50
C GLY A 5 29.09 4.53 -15.37
N TYR A 6 28.93 5.81 -15.66
CA TYR A 6 28.56 6.86 -14.71
C TYR A 6 27.35 7.63 -15.23
N ILE A 7 26.49 8.05 -14.32
CA ILE A 7 25.37 8.96 -14.57
C ILE A 7 25.72 10.32 -13.97
N TYR A 8 25.43 11.38 -14.71
CA TYR A 8 25.73 12.75 -14.30
C TYR A 8 24.54 13.68 -14.52
N LEU A 9 24.51 14.76 -13.75
CA LEU A 9 23.59 15.88 -13.89
C LEU A 9 24.38 17.09 -14.38
N ILE A 10 23.89 17.77 -15.41
CA ILE A 10 24.33 19.11 -15.78
C ILE A 10 23.22 20.09 -15.41
N THR A 11 23.51 21.05 -14.54
CA THR A 11 22.57 22.07 -14.09
C THR A 11 22.94 23.42 -14.68
N ASN A 12 21.99 24.07 -15.35
CA ASN A 12 22.15 25.47 -15.76
C ASN A 12 21.91 26.37 -14.54
N LEU A 13 22.93 27.14 -14.16
CA LEU A 13 22.90 27.99 -12.96
C LEU A 13 22.02 29.23 -13.12
N ILE A 14 21.72 29.64 -14.37
CA ILE A 14 20.91 30.82 -14.69
C ILE A 14 19.41 30.47 -14.56
N ASN A 15 18.95 29.43 -15.24
CA ASN A 15 17.51 29.10 -15.34
C ASN A 15 17.09 27.85 -14.54
N ARG A 16 18.04 27.18 -13.88
CA ARG A 16 17.84 25.98 -13.05
C ARG A 16 17.30 24.75 -13.81
N LYS A 17 17.33 24.75 -15.13
CA LYS A 17 17.02 23.57 -15.94
C LYS A 17 18.17 22.56 -15.86
N VAL A 18 17.83 21.28 -16.03
CA VAL A 18 18.79 20.19 -15.89
C VAL A 18 18.87 19.26 -17.10
N TYR A 19 20.03 18.64 -17.29
CA TYR A 19 20.25 17.55 -18.23
C TYR A 19 20.82 16.35 -17.47
N VAL A 20 20.19 15.19 -17.64
CA VAL A 20 20.71 13.92 -17.12
C VAL A 20 21.33 13.16 -18.27
N GLY A 21 22.59 12.73 -18.12
CA GLY A 21 23.27 11.93 -19.12
C GLY A 21 24.03 10.76 -18.52
N LYS A 22 24.40 9.81 -19.39
CA LYS A 22 25.28 8.69 -19.07
C LYS A 22 26.60 8.73 -19.83
N THR A 23 27.62 8.05 -19.33
CA THR A 23 28.86 7.76 -20.04
C THR A 23 29.48 6.44 -19.60
N GLU A 24 30.03 5.67 -20.54
CA GLU A 24 30.87 4.49 -20.24
C GLU A 24 32.34 4.89 -19.94
N SER A 25 32.67 6.16 -20.17
CA SER A 25 33.97 6.75 -19.84
C SER A 25 33.87 7.57 -18.53
N THR A 26 34.77 8.52 -18.31
CA THR A 26 34.68 9.44 -17.16
C THR A 26 33.77 10.62 -17.47
N ILE A 27 33.06 11.14 -16.46
CA ILE A 27 32.20 12.33 -16.56
C ILE A 27 32.98 13.52 -17.16
N ASN A 28 34.21 13.77 -16.73
CA ASN A 28 35.04 14.88 -17.26
C ASN A 28 35.28 14.79 -18.77
N LYS A 29 35.54 13.59 -19.31
CA LYS A 29 35.69 13.39 -20.76
C LYS A 29 34.39 13.65 -21.51
N ARG A 30 33.26 13.23 -20.93
CA ARG A 30 31.96 13.49 -21.52
C ARG A 30 31.59 14.97 -21.50
N TRP A 31 31.91 15.67 -20.40
CA TRP A 31 31.76 17.12 -20.28
C TRP A 31 32.61 17.87 -21.31
N TYR A 32 33.89 17.50 -21.44
CA TYR A 32 34.76 18.05 -22.49
C TYR A 32 34.15 17.87 -23.89
N THR A 33 33.53 16.72 -24.14
CA THR A 33 32.85 16.44 -25.42
C THR A 33 31.65 17.36 -25.63
N HIS A 34 30.82 17.59 -24.61
CA HIS A 34 29.71 18.56 -24.68
C HIS A 34 30.22 19.98 -24.98
N ASN A 35 31.27 20.43 -24.28
CA ASN A 35 31.83 21.76 -24.50
C ASN A 35 32.49 21.89 -25.88
N TRP A 36 33.20 20.86 -26.34
CA TRP A 36 33.77 20.84 -27.68
C TRP A 36 32.68 20.89 -28.76
N ARG A 37 31.60 20.13 -28.59
CA ARG A 37 30.43 20.14 -29.50
C ARG A 37 29.75 21.51 -29.50
N ALA A 38 29.56 22.13 -28.34
CA ALA A 38 28.98 23.47 -28.22
C ALA A 38 29.84 24.55 -28.90
N LYS A 39 31.18 24.45 -28.80
CA LYS A 39 32.14 25.36 -29.46
C LYS A 39 32.24 25.15 -30.97
N ASN A 40 31.91 23.95 -31.46
CA ASN A 40 32.01 23.57 -32.87
C ASN A 40 30.64 23.16 -33.42
N ILE A 41 29.58 23.83 -32.98
CA ILE A 41 28.21 23.35 -33.21
C ILE A 41 27.96 23.16 -34.72
N ASP A 42 28.51 24.02 -35.60
CA ASP A 42 28.43 23.94 -37.08
C ASP A 42 28.96 22.63 -37.69
N LYS A 43 29.82 21.94 -36.96
CA LYS A 43 30.47 20.70 -37.41
C LYS A 43 29.83 19.46 -36.78
N VAL A 44 28.80 19.63 -35.95
CA VAL A 44 28.14 18.53 -35.24
C VAL A 44 26.90 18.12 -36.03
N GLU A 45 26.95 16.91 -36.61
CA GLU A 45 25.85 16.37 -37.43
C GLU A 45 24.51 16.29 -36.68
N LYS A 46 24.54 15.97 -35.37
CA LYS A 46 23.35 15.80 -34.52
C LYS A 46 23.59 16.41 -33.14
N PRO A 47 23.45 17.74 -32.98
CA PRO A 47 23.66 18.39 -31.69
C PRO A 47 22.58 17.97 -30.69
N LEU A 48 22.98 17.80 -29.43
CA LEU A 48 22.02 17.62 -28.34
C LEU A 48 21.54 19.00 -27.87
N VAL A 49 20.35 19.06 -27.28
CA VAL A 49 19.85 20.34 -26.73
C VAL A 49 20.77 20.92 -25.67
N ILE A 50 21.40 20.07 -24.87
CA ILE A 50 22.40 20.53 -23.91
C ILE A 50 23.60 21.17 -24.62
N ASP A 51 23.99 20.70 -25.81
CA ASP A 51 25.08 21.31 -26.59
C ASP A 51 24.68 22.74 -27.01
N LEU A 52 23.44 22.93 -27.49
CA LEU A 52 22.89 24.23 -27.88
C LEU A 52 22.74 25.19 -26.68
N ALA A 53 22.29 24.66 -25.53
CA ALA A 53 22.16 25.44 -24.32
C ALA A 53 23.54 25.93 -23.82
N ILE A 54 24.58 25.10 -23.92
CA ILE A 54 25.96 25.50 -23.61
C ILE A 54 26.45 26.57 -24.58
N THR A 55 26.14 26.47 -25.88
CA THR A 55 26.46 27.53 -26.86
C THR A 55 25.82 28.86 -26.49
N LYS A 56 24.55 28.87 -26.04
CA LYS A 56 23.84 30.11 -25.68
C LYS A 56 24.32 30.73 -24.37
N TYR A 57 24.43 29.95 -23.31
CA TYR A 57 24.67 30.47 -21.96
C TYR A 57 26.15 30.45 -21.56
N GLY A 58 27.01 29.79 -22.32
CA GLY A 58 28.43 29.62 -22.03
C GLY A 58 28.71 28.51 -21.01
N GLU A 59 29.88 27.86 -21.13
CA GLU A 59 30.24 26.68 -20.30
C GLU A 59 30.29 26.99 -18.80
N ASN A 60 30.67 28.21 -18.42
CA ASN A 60 30.75 28.65 -17.02
C ASN A 60 29.38 28.82 -16.35
N SER A 61 28.29 28.80 -17.12
CA SER A 61 26.91 28.88 -16.60
C SER A 61 26.35 27.52 -16.20
N PHE A 62 27.15 26.46 -16.30
CA PHE A 62 26.73 25.09 -16.01
C PHE A 62 27.62 24.45 -14.96
N GLU A 63 27.00 23.66 -14.09
CA GLU A 63 27.67 22.79 -13.14
C GLU A 63 27.40 21.34 -13.50
N ILE A 64 28.42 20.48 -13.43
CA ILE A 64 28.29 19.05 -13.67
C ILE A 64 28.65 18.26 -12.41
N GLU A 65 27.77 17.33 -12.01
CA GLU A 65 27.97 16.47 -10.85
C GLU A 65 27.72 14.99 -11.18
N GLU A 66 28.40 14.11 -10.46
CA GLU A 66 28.14 12.66 -10.50
C GLU A 66 26.86 12.34 -9.71
N LEU A 67 25.88 11.74 -10.37
CA LEU A 67 24.65 11.27 -9.71
C LEU A 67 24.77 9.83 -9.24
N ASP A 68 25.31 8.95 -10.09
CA ASP A 68 25.28 7.51 -9.84
C ASP A 68 26.30 6.74 -10.69
N LYS A 69 26.47 5.44 -10.40
CA LYS A 69 27.33 4.50 -11.11
C LYS A 69 26.58 3.23 -11.45
N ALA A 70 26.83 2.69 -12.63
CA ALA A 70 26.31 1.39 -13.04
C ALA A 70 27.44 0.38 -13.26
N PHE A 71 27.15 -0.89 -13.00
CA PHE A 71 28.12 -1.99 -13.10
C PHE A 71 27.91 -2.89 -14.34
N ASN A 72 26.88 -2.61 -15.13
CA ASN A 72 26.62 -3.22 -16.44
C ASN A 72 25.81 -2.24 -17.30
N LYS A 73 25.63 -2.58 -18.59
CA LYS A 73 25.00 -1.74 -19.59
C LYS A 73 23.50 -1.54 -19.35
N GLU A 74 22.79 -2.60 -18.94
CA GLU A 74 21.36 -2.57 -18.65
C GLU A 74 21.05 -1.65 -17.47
N ASP A 75 21.87 -1.73 -16.42
CA ASP A 75 21.78 -0.86 -15.25
C ASP A 75 22.08 0.59 -15.62
N LEU A 76 23.07 0.85 -16.47
CA LEU A 76 23.40 2.21 -16.90
C LEU A 76 22.19 2.88 -17.58
N LEU A 77 21.49 2.16 -18.45
CA LEU A 77 20.28 2.63 -19.12
C LEU A 77 19.11 2.84 -18.14
N ARG A 78 18.90 1.89 -17.23
CA ARG A 78 17.81 1.92 -16.25
C ARG A 78 17.99 3.07 -15.25
N VAL A 79 19.20 3.27 -14.76
CA VAL A 79 19.54 4.31 -13.78
C VAL A 79 19.45 5.70 -14.43
N GLU A 80 19.92 5.86 -15.67
CA GLU A 80 19.70 7.10 -16.45
C GLU A 80 18.20 7.42 -16.60
N ALA A 81 17.40 6.45 -17.03
CA ALA A 81 15.95 6.64 -17.20
C ALA A 81 15.23 6.98 -15.89
N TYR A 82 15.70 6.41 -14.76
CA TYR A 82 15.22 6.76 -13.44
C TYR A 82 15.49 8.24 -13.12
N TRP A 83 16.72 8.71 -13.30
CA TRP A 83 17.11 10.08 -12.99
C TRP A 83 16.48 11.11 -13.93
N ILE A 84 16.39 10.83 -15.24
CA ILE A 84 15.65 11.67 -16.20
C ILE A 84 14.22 11.91 -15.72
N LYS A 85 13.55 10.84 -15.26
CA LYS A 85 12.18 10.93 -14.74
C LYS A 85 12.11 11.64 -13.39
N TYR A 86 13.06 11.38 -12.50
CA TYR A 86 13.11 11.98 -11.17
C TYR A 86 13.21 13.51 -11.26
N TYR A 87 14.06 14.01 -12.15
CA TYR A 87 14.27 15.45 -12.36
C TYR A 87 13.25 16.08 -13.33
N ASP A 88 12.32 15.30 -13.89
CA ASP A 88 11.41 15.75 -14.97
C ASP A 88 12.20 16.40 -16.12
N ALA A 89 13.38 15.86 -16.44
CA ALA A 89 14.35 16.49 -17.32
C ALA A 89 13.91 16.55 -18.80
N THR A 90 12.81 15.87 -19.13
CA THR A 90 12.13 15.93 -20.44
C THR A 90 11.11 17.05 -20.57
N ASN A 91 10.79 17.74 -19.48
CA ASN A 91 9.88 18.86 -19.49
C ASN A 91 10.66 20.11 -19.95
N PRO A 92 10.23 20.81 -21.02
CA PRO A 92 10.93 22.00 -21.52
C PRO A 92 11.10 23.07 -20.46
N ASP A 93 10.21 23.16 -19.46
CA ASP A 93 10.30 24.12 -18.38
C ASP A 93 11.41 23.77 -17.37
N LYS A 94 11.79 22.48 -17.27
CA LYS A 94 12.67 21.97 -16.22
C LYS A 94 13.95 21.29 -16.73
N GLY A 95 14.04 20.91 -17.99
CA GLY A 95 15.23 20.21 -18.47
C GLY A 95 15.46 20.20 -19.97
N TYR A 96 16.60 19.62 -20.32
CA TYR A 96 17.18 19.62 -21.67
C TYR A 96 17.21 18.22 -22.31
N ASN A 97 16.73 17.18 -21.63
CA ASN A 97 16.62 15.86 -22.24
C ASN A 97 15.46 15.88 -23.23
N ILE A 98 15.72 15.73 -24.53
CA ILE A 98 14.64 15.56 -25.49
C ILE A 98 14.23 14.07 -25.56
N ASP A 99 12.92 13.82 -25.66
CA ASP A 99 12.33 12.59 -26.20
C ASP A 99 11.85 12.89 -27.64
N PRO A 100 12.69 12.70 -28.67
CA PRO A 100 12.40 13.22 -30.00
C PRO A 100 11.59 12.19 -30.79
N MET A 101 10.47 12.62 -31.38
CA MET A 101 9.93 11.93 -32.57
C MET A 101 10.53 12.48 -33.89
N GLY A 102 11.73 13.07 -33.89
CA GLY A 102 12.42 13.54 -35.11
C GLY A 102 13.80 14.19 -34.89
N GLU A 103 14.59 14.28 -35.97
CA GLU A 103 15.95 14.85 -36.01
C GLU A 103 15.98 16.37 -35.80
N ILE A 104 17.03 16.86 -35.11
CA ILE A 104 17.27 18.27 -34.82
C ILE A 104 18.08 18.88 -35.98
N THR A 105 17.61 19.98 -36.56
CA THR A 105 18.32 20.72 -37.62
C THR A 105 19.18 21.86 -37.05
N TYR A 106 20.24 22.18 -37.78
CA TYR A 106 21.34 23.02 -37.30
C TYR A 106 20.99 24.51 -37.05
N SER A 107 19.90 25.01 -37.65
CA SER A 107 19.51 26.42 -37.62
C SER A 107 18.56 26.82 -36.48
N ASP A 108 18.24 25.91 -35.57
CA ASP A 108 17.18 26.11 -34.59
C ASP A 108 17.71 26.68 -33.25
N ASP A 109 17.16 27.81 -32.79
CA ASP A 109 17.29 28.26 -31.39
C ASP A 109 16.62 27.19 -30.49
N TYR A 110 17.19 26.86 -29.33
CA TYR A 110 16.60 25.81 -28.48
C TYR A 110 15.19 26.20 -28.00
N GLU A 111 14.83 27.49 -27.93
CA GLU A 111 13.44 27.90 -27.70
C GLU A 111 12.55 27.64 -28.93
N SER A 112 13.09 27.71 -30.15
CA SER A 112 12.38 27.37 -31.39
C SER A 112 12.23 25.86 -31.60
N ILE A 113 13.12 25.02 -31.07
CA ILE A 113 12.95 23.55 -31.05
C ILE A 113 11.67 23.15 -30.29
N TRP A 114 11.24 23.98 -29.32
CA TRP A 114 10.01 23.78 -28.55
C TRP A 114 8.82 24.63 -29.04
N GLN A 115 9.01 25.56 -29.97
CA GLN A 115 7.94 26.31 -30.61
C GLN A 115 7.63 25.70 -31.99
N ILE A 116 6.36 25.30 -32.16
CA ILE A 116 5.80 24.56 -33.31
C ILE A 116 6.48 24.92 -34.66
N PRO A 117 7.02 23.93 -35.42
CA PRO A 117 7.80 24.22 -36.61
C PRO A 117 6.92 24.70 -37.78
N ASN A 118 7.51 25.59 -38.57
CA ASN A 118 7.06 26.01 -39.88
C ASN A 118 7.12 24.79 -40.83
N ILE A 119 5.98 24.13 -41.11
CA ILE A 119 5.95 22.93 -41.98
C ILE A 119 4.79 23.08 -42.96
N SER A 120 5.01 22.67 -44.21
CA SER A 120 4.09 22.58 -45.36
C SER A 120 2.57 22.52 -45.06
N GLU A 121 1.75 22.98 -46.00
CA GLU A 121 0.28 23.04 -45.90
C GLU A 121 -0.36 21.69 -45.45
N LYS A 122 0.21 20.55 -45.87
CA LYS A 122 -0.19 19.21 -45.41
C LYS A 122 0.09 18.98 -43.91
N SER A 123 1.20 19.50 -43.41
CA SER A 123 1.60 19.43 -42.02
C SER A 123 0.85 20.45 -41.16
N ILE A 124 0.52 21.63 -41.69
CA ILE A 124 -0.47 22.54 -41.11
C ILE A 124 -1.82 21.84 -41.01
N GLN A 125 -2.29 21.14 -42.04
CA GLN A 125 -3.57 20.42 -41.98
C GLN A 125 -3.56 19.26 -40.99
N LYS A 126 -2.44 18.53 -40.90
CA LYS A 126 -2.24 17.46 -39.90
C LYS A 126 -2.17 18.02 -38.49
N TYR A 127 -1.45 19.13 -38.30
CA TYR A 127 -1.33 19.84 -37.04
C TYR A 127 -2.65 20.49 -36.62
N THR A 128 -3.38 21.12 -37.53
CA THR A 128 -4.71 21.70 -37.30
C THR A 128 -5.72 20.61 -36.98
N LYS A 129 -5.75 19.47 -37.69
CA LYS A 129 -6.56 18.30 -37.28
C LYS A 129 -6.19 17.78 -35.89
N TRP A 130 -4.90 17.72 -35.55
CA TRP A 130 -4.43 17.28 -34.23
C TRP A 130 -4.76 18.31 -33.13
N ARG A 131 -4.59 19.61 -33.39
CA ARG A 131 -4.89 20.72 -32.48
C ARG A 131 -6.39 20.86 -32.28
N GLU A 132 -7.18 20.72 -33.32
CA GLU A 132 -8.63 20.58 -33.24
C GLU A 132 -9.03 19.31 -32.48
N SER A 133 -8.28 18.21 -32.57
CA SER A 133 -8.52 17.02 -31.73
C SER A 133 -8.23 17.25 -30.24
N LEU A 134 -7.32 18.18 -29.93
CA LEU A 134 -7.03 18.63 -28.56
C LEU A 134 -8.05 19.64 -28.04
N ILE A 135 -8.59 20.50 -28.92
CA ILE A 135 -9.67 21.45 -28.62
C ILE A 135 -11.01 20.73 -28.48
N LYS A 136 -11.29 19.72 -29.32
CA LYS A 136 -12.45 18.80 -29.20
C LYS A 136 -12.40 17.94 -27.94
N LYS A 137 -11.28 17.91 -27.22
CA LYS A 137 -11.11 17.27 -25.90
C LYS A 137 -11.19 18.23 -24.71
N LYS A 138 -11.33 19.55 -24.95
CA LYS A 138 -11.67 20.47 -23.86
C LYS A 138 -13.10 20.21 -23.44
N LEU A 139 -13.29 20.04 -22.14
CA LEU A 139 -14.63 19.78 -21.64
C LEU A 139 -15.50 21.05 -21.74
N PRO A 140 -16.69 20.99 -22.40
CA PRO A 140 -17.61 22.12 -22.51
C PRO A 140 -17.99 22.70 -21.14
N LYS A 141 -18.27 24.01 -21.07
CA LYS A 141 -18.56 24.70 -19.80
C LYS A 141 -19.70 24.04 -19.04
N GLU A 142 -20.70 23.55 -19.76
CA GLU A 142 -21.90 22.89 -19.25
C GLU A 142 -21.57 21.58 -18.51
N ARG A 143 -20.48 20.90 -18.90
CA ARG A 143 -20.06 19.63 -18.27
C ARG A 143 -19.01 19.78 -17.18
N GLN A 144 -18.51 21.00 -16.92
CA GLN A 144 -17.47 21.22 -15.93
C GLN A 144 -17.94 20.96 -14.49
N GLN A 145 -19.20 21.27 -14.16
CA GLN A 145 -19.76 20.95 -12.84
C GLN A 145 -19.91 19.43 -12.64
N GLU A 146 -20.38 18.72 -13.67
CA GLU A 146 -20.43 17.24 -13.67
C GLU A 146 -19.03 16.65 -13.46
N PHE A 147 -18.03 17.17 -14.17
CA PHE A 147 -16.64 16.73 -14.06
C PHE A 147 -16.05 16.97 -12.67
N LYS A 148 -16.29 18.13 -12.06
CA LYS A 148 -15.87 18.41 -10.67
C LYS A 148 -16.49 17.42 -9.69
N ARG A 149 -17.77 17.05 -9.87
CA ARG A 149 -18.44 16.03 -9.05
C ARG A 149 -17.80 14.65 -9.26
N ASP A 150 -17.53 14.30 -10.51
CA ASP A 150 -16.99 13.00 -10.89
C ASP A 150 -15.55 12.79 -10.44
N ILE A 151 -14.73 13.84 -10.42
CA ILE A 151 -13.37 13.80 -9.84
C ILE A 151 -13.44 13.25 -8.41
N LYS A 152 -14.49 13.56 -7.64
CA LYS A 152 -14.60 13.11 -6.24
C LYS A 152 -14.71 11.59 -6.10
N TYR A 153 -15.33 10.90 -7.06
CA TYR A 153 -15.76 9.51 -6.88
C TYR A 153 -15.15 8.54 -7.89
N LEU A 154 -14.85 8.99 -9.12
CA LEU A 154 -14.34 8.12 -10.18
C LEU A 154 -12.83 7.90 -10.07
N SER A 155 -12.36 6.74 -10.56
CA SER A 155 -10.94 6.49 -10.77
C SER A 155 -10.45 7.21 -12.02
N GLY A 156 -9.14 7.45 -12.11
CA GLY A 156 -8.56 8.10 -13.28
C GLY A 156 -8.91 7.40 -14.62
N VAL A 157 -8.97 6.07 -14.66
CA VAL A 157 -9.35 5.32 -15.88
C VAL A 157 -10.83 5.49 -16.21
N GLN A 158 -11.69 5.59 -15.19
CA GLN A 158 -13.12 5.85 -15.39
C GLN A 158 -13.36 7.28 -15.89
N LEU A 159 -12.64 8.27 -15.35
CA LEU A 159 -12.67 9.65 -15.84
C LEU A 159 -12.18 9.74 -17.29
N GLU A 160 -11.08 9.07 -17.62
CA GLU A 160 -10.56 8.99 -18.97
C GLU A 160 -11.60 8.44 -19.96
N LYS A 161 -12.26 7.34 -19.61
CA LYS A 161 -13.26 6.73 -20.48
C LYS A 161 -14.53 7.58 -20.58
N LYS A 162 -15.05 8.09 -19.46
CA LYS A 162 -16.31 8.84 -19.41
C LYS A 162 -16.25 10.15 -20.19
N TYR A 163 -15.09 10.80 -20.22
CA TYR A 163 -14.89 12.08 -20.89
C TYR A 163 -14.11 11.96 -22.20
N SER A 164 -13.97 10.75 -22.76
CA SER A 164 -13.27 10.50 -24.02
C SER A 164 -11.81 11.00 -24.04
N LEU A 165 -11.16 10.99 -22.87
CA LEU A 165 -9.77 11.34 -22.65
C LEU A 165 -8.86 10.09 -22.58
N TYR A 166 -9.41 8.88 -22.66
CA TYR A 166 -8.65 7.62 -22.70
C TYR A 166 -7.83 7.49 -24.00
N PRO A 167 -6.64 6.86 -23.98
CA PRO A 167 -5.83 6.43 -22.83
C PRO A 167 -4.85 7.52 -22.35
N ASN A 168 -5.22 8.80 -22.45
CA ASN A 168 -4.32 9.92 -22.26
C ASN A 168 -4.45 10.56 -20.87
N ARG A 169 -3.74 9.99 -19.88
CA ARG A 169 -3.64 10.50 -18.50
C ARG A 169 -3.19 11.96 -18.43
N ARG A 170 -2.29 12.37 -19.34
CA ARG A 170 -1.80 13.75 -19.43
C ARG A 170 -2.92 14.71 -19.85
N ALA A 171 -3.76 14.31 -20.80
CA ALA A 171 -4.92 15.11 -21.21
C ALA A 171 -5.95 15.26 -20.09
N LEU A 172 -6.19 14.20 -19.31
CA LEU A 172 -7.05 14.28 -18.12
C LEU A 172 -6.51 15.25 -17.07
N LEU A 173 -5.23 15.16 -16.71
CA LEU A 173 -4.61 16.06 -15.73
C LEU A 173 -4.62 17.52 -16.19
N ARG A 174 -4.40 17.76 -17.49
CA ARG A 174 -4.50 19.11 -18.08
C ARG A 174 -5.90 19.70 -17.94
N GLU A 175 -6.95 18.93 -18.21
CA GLU A 175 -8.33 19.41 -18.01
C GLU A 175 -8.66 19.63 -16.53
N ILE A 176 -8.13 18.80 -15.63
CA ILE A 176 -8.26 18.99 -14.18
C ILE A 176 -7.64 20.31 -13.73
N ARG A 177 -6.37 20.57 -14.07
CA ARG A 177 -5.68 21.83 -13.72
C ARG A 177 -6.45 23.03 -14.24
N ARG A 178 -6.90 22.96 -15.49
CA ARG A 178 -7.68 24.02 -16.13
C ARG A 178 -9.02 24.27 -15.44
N ILE A 179 -9.76 23.23 -15.07
CA ILE A 179 -11.12 23.34 -14.48
C ILE A 179 -11.05 23.72 -12.99
N LEU A 180 -10.00 23.30 -12.28
CA LEU A 180 -9.77 23.61 -10.87
C LEU A 180 -8.90 24.87 -10.66
N GLN A 181 -8.31 25.41 -11.73
CA GLN A 181 -7.42 26.57 -11.70
C GLN A 181 -6.24 26.39 -10.75
N ASP A 182 -5.66 25.19 -10.74
CA ASP A 182 -4.54 24.82 -9.86
C ASP A 182 -3.52 23.99 -10.65
N GLU A 183 -2.41 24.65 -11.02
CA GLU A 183 -1.31 24.04 -11.78
C GLU A 183 -0.44 23.10 -10.94
N SER A 184 -0.55 23.15 -9.61
CA SER A 184 0.21 22.28 -8.69
C SER A 184 -0.30 20.84 -8.66
N ILE A 185 -1.44 20.56 -9.32
CA ILE A 185 -2.05 19.24 -9.37
C ILE A 185 -1.27 18.34 -10.34
N GLU A 186 -0.46 17.44 -9.82
CA GLU A 186 0.31 16.44 -10.59
C GLU A 186 -0.37 15.07 -10.65
N SER A 187 -1.42 14.85 -9.85
CA SER A 187 -2.09 13.56 -9.68
C SER A 187 -3.62 13.69 -9.49
N ILE A 188 -4.35 12.60 -9.79
CA ILE A 188 -5.80 12.54 -9.55
C ILE A 188 -6.12 12.62 -8.06
N GLU A 189 -5.20 12.16 -7.22
CA GLU A 189 -5.29 12.20 -5.77
C GLU A 189 -5.18 13.63 -5.22
N GLN A 190 -4.27 14.45 -5.78
CA GLN A 190 -4.22 15.89 -5.48
C GLN A 190 -5.49 16.59 -5.96
N ALA A 191 -5.96 16.28 -7.18
CA ALA A 191 -7.19 16.83 -7.72
C ALA A 191 -8.39 16.56 -6.80
N LYS A 192 -8.49 15.34 -6.27
CA LYS A 192 -9.52 14.91 -5.32
C LYS A 192 -9.50 15.71 -4.02
N LYS A 193 -8.31 16.05 -3.51
CA LYS A 193 -8.17 16.89 -2.30
C LYS A 193 -8.77 18.28 -2.53
N VAL A 194 -8.45 18.90 -3.67
CA VAL A 194 -8.91 20.25 -4.02
C VAL A 194 -10.43 20.32 -4.13
N VAL A 195 -11.09 19.31 -4.71
CA VAL A 195 -12.56 19.28 -4.82
C VAL A 195 -13.29 18.73 -3.58
N CYS A 196 -12.61 18.57 -2.43
CA CYS A 196 -13.17 17.91 -1.24
C CYS A 196 -13.77 16.52 -1.56
N GLY A 197 -13.14 15.79 -2.48
CA GLY A 197 -13.50 14.42 -2.84
C GLY A 197 -12.86 13.40 -1.90
N GLN A 198 -13.38 12.17 -1.89
CA GLN A 198 -12.73 11.08 -1.16
C GLN A 198 -11.34 10.83 -1.78
N VAL A 199 -10.30 11.21 -1.03
CA VAL A 199 -8.91 11.07 -1.43
C VAL A 199 -8.57 9.58 -1.44
N TYR A 200 -8.22 9.06 -2.62
CA TYR A 200 -7.57 7.76 -2.71
C TYR A 200 -6.15 7.89 -2.15
N ASP A 201 -5.83 7.14 -1.09
CA ASP A 201 -4.50 7.11 -0.49
C ASP A 201 -3.69 5.93 -1.08
N PRO A 202 -2.70 6.17 -1.97
CA PRO A 202 -1.84 5.13 -2.50
C PRO A 202 -0.91 4.49 -1.44
N LYS A 203 -0.83 5.08 -0.24
CA LYS A 203 -0.07 4.62 0.91
C LYS A 203 -0.96 4.30 2.11
N LYS A 204 -2.23 3.90 1.93
CA LYS A 204 -3.06 3.47 3.05
C LYS A 204 -2.37 2.28 3.72
N ARG A 205 -1.69 2.56 4.82
CA ARG A 205 -0.99 1.58 5.63
C ARG A 205 -1.98 0.97 6.58
N ILE A 206 -1.89 -0.34 6.75
CA ILE A 206 -2.56 -1.00 7.86
C ILE A 206 -1.95 -0.43 9.14
N PRO A 207 -2.76 0.16 10.03
CA PRO A 207 -2.25 0.66 11.31
C PRO A 207 -1.59 -0.47 12.09
N PRO A 208 -0.49 -0.22 12.85
CA PRO A 208 0.21 -1.25 13.63
C PRO A 208 -0.72 -2.12 14.48
N GLU A 209 -1.75 -1.50 15.08
CA GLU A 209 -2.75 -2.16 15.91
C GLU A 209 -3.71 -3.12 15.14
N LYS A 210 -3.75 -3.04 13.81
CA LYS A 210 -4.55 -3.89 12.92
C LYS A 210 -3.70 -4.85 12.08
N GLU A 211 -2.37 -4.85 12.22
CA GLU A 211 -1.48 -5.70 11.42
C GLU A 211 -1.77 -7.21 11.63
N ASP A 212 -2.03 -7.64 12.87
CA ASP A 212 -2.36 -9.04 13.19
C ASP A 212 -3.72 -9.47 12.61
N GLU A 213 -4.73 -8.59 12.71
CA GLU A 213 -6.05 -8.82 12.11
C GLU A 213 -5.93 -8.92 10.58
N PHE A 214 -5.15 -8.02 9.99
CA PHE A 214 -4.90 -7.99 8.57
C PHE A 214 -4.19 -9.24 8.06
N ILE A 215 -3.14 -9.73 8.73
CA ILE A 215 -2.47 -10.99 8.35
C ILE A 215 -3.45 -12.17 8.41
N LYS A 216 -4.26 -12.24 9.47
CA LYS A 216 -5.26 -13.30 9.63
C LYS A 216 -6.28 -13.25 8.49
N ASP A 217 -6.81 -12.07 8.19
CA ASP A 217 -7.75 -11.88 7.10
C ASP A 217 -7.11 -12.18 5.75
N PHE A 218 -5.84 -11.79 5.55
CA PHE A 218 -5.13 -12.03 4.30
C PHE A 218 -5.03 -13.54 3.99
N LYS A 219 -4.84 -14.37 5.03
CA LYS A 219 -4.84 -15.84 4.89
C LYS A 219 -6.22 -16.43 4.60
N LEU A 220 -7.28 -15.83 5.14
CA LEU A 220 -8.62 -16.42 5.17
C LEU A 220 -9.58 -15.90 4.10
N LEU A 221 -9.48 -14.62 3.74
CA LEU A 221 -10.42 -13.92 2.87
C LEU A 221 -9.94 -13.92 1.41
N THR A 222 -10.89 -13.80 0.47
CA THR A 222 -10.57 -13.61 -0.95
C THR A 222 -10.00 -12.22 -1.20
N GLY A 223 -9.30 -12.02 -2.33
CA GLY A 223 -8.75 -10.72 -2.69
C GLY A 223 -9.82 -9.61 -2.72
N ILE A 224 -11.00 -9.90 -3.27
CA ILE A 224 -12.12 -8.94 -3.34
C ILE A 224 -12.64 -8.60 -1.93
N ASN A 225 -12.77 -9.58 -1.04
CA ASN A 225 -13.25 -9.33 0.32
C ASN A 225 -12.24 -8.52 1.14
N LEU A 226 -10.94 -8.70 0.92
CA LEU A 226 -9.89 -7.87 1.51
C LEU A 226 -9.92 -6.44 0.98
N GLU A 227 -10.11 -6.29 -0.34
CA GLU A 227 -10.25 -4.97 -0.97
C GLU A 227 -11.41 -4.20 -0.37
N ASN A 228 -12.55 -4.86 -0.15
CA ASN A 228 -13.73 -4.26 0.46
C ASN A 228 -13.53 -3.97 1.96
N LYS A 229 -13.01 -4.94 2.74
CA LYS A 229 -12.85 -4.79 4.20
C LYS A 229 -11.87 -3.67 4.57
N TYR A 230 -10.77 -3.55 3.84
CA TYR A 230 -9.72 -2.56 4.13
C TYR A 230 -9.81 -1.29 3.29
N ALA A 231 -10.65 -1.30 2.24
CA ALA A 231 -10.70 -0.28 1.21
C ALA A 231 -9.30 -0.04 0.59
N ILE A 232 -8.56 -1.12 0.33
CA ILE A 232 -7.20 -1.13 -0.24
C ILE A 232 -7.18 -2.08 -1.42
N LYS A 233 -6.80 -1.62 -2.61
CA LYS A 233 -6.66 -2.47 -3.82
C LYS A 233 -5.59 -3.54 -3.65
N ARG A 234 -5.67 -4.65 -4.39
CA ARG A 234 -4.73 -5.81 -4.33
C ARG A 234 -3.25 -5.43 -4.25
N ARG A 235 -2.77 -4.53 -5.10
CA ARG A 235 -1.36 -4.08 -5.07
C ARG A 235 -0.97 -3.42 -3.73
N GLY A 236 -1.89 -2.68 -3.12
CA GLY A 236 -1.72 -2.08 -1.80
C GLY A 236 -1.77 -3.12 -0.68
N LEU A 237 -2.62 -4.15 -0.79
CA LEU A 237 -2.68 -5.26 0.16
C LEU A 237 -1.34 -6.04 0.15
N VAL A 238 -0.83 -6.37 -1.04
CA VAL A 238 0.49 -7.04 -1.21
C VAL A 238 1.61 -6.23 -0.57
N ARG A 239 1.65 -4.92 -0.84
CA ARG A 239 2.67 -4.03 -0.26
C ARG A 239 2.59 -4.00 1.27
N ASN A 240 1.39 -3.86 1.82
CA ASN A 240 1.19 -3.87 3.27
C ASN A 240 1.66 -5.18 3.90
N VAL A 241 1.32 -6.33 3.30
CA VAL A 241 1.81 -7.63 3.77
C VAL A 241 3.34 -7.68 3.74
N LYS A 242 3.98 -7.30 2.63
CA LYS A 242 5.44 -7.26 2.52
C LYS A 242 6.09 -6.37 3.59
N GLU A 243 5.57 -5.17 3.80
CA GLU A 243 6.10 -4.24 4.81
C GLU A 243 5.96 -4.81 6.24
N ILE A 244 4.82 -5.42 6.57
CA ILE A 244 4.59 -6.01 7.90
C ILE A 244 5.56 -7.18 8.15
N PHE A 245 5.73 -8.09 7.20
CA PHE A 245 6.63 -9.23 7.34
C PHE A 245 8.12 -8.84 7.30
N LYS A 246 8.47 -7.77 6.57
CA LYS A 246 9.81 -7.17 6.61
C LYS A 246 10.15 -6.64 8.00
N LYS A 247 9.20 -5.98 8.69
CA LYS A 247 9.37 -5.57 10.10
C LYS A 247 9.53 -6.77 11.05
N GLN A 248 8.94 -7.91 10.73
CA GLN A 248 9.05 -9.16 11.50
C GLN A 248 10.30 -9.99 11.16
N GLY A 249 11.18 -9.50 10.28
CA GLY A 249 12.46 -10.14 9.92
C GLY A 249 12.35 -11.25 8.86
N LEU A 250 11.20 -11.42 8.21
CA LEU A 250 10.96 -12.46 7.21
C LEU A 250 11.08 -11.89 5.79
N ARG A 251 12.18 -12.21 5.09
CA ARG A 251 12.46 -11.76 3.71
C ARG A 251 11.92 -12.67 2.60
N LEU A 252 11.28 -13.79 2.97
CA LEU A 252 10.76 -14.77 1.99
C LEU A 252 9.79 -14.15 0.97
N LEU A 253 9.07 -13.09 1.37
CA LEU A 253 8.08 -12.40 0.53
C LEU A 253 8.68 -11.37 -0.43
N ASP A 254 9.98 -11.08 -0.35
CA ASP A 254 10.62 -10.11 -1.24
C ASP A 254 10.60 -10.60 -2.70
N ILE A 255 10.62 -11.92 -2.89
CA ILE A 255 10.61 -12.62 -4.18
C ILE A 255 9.20 -12.60 -4.83
N ALA A 256 8.14 -12.56 -4.03
CA ALA A 256 6.76 -12.66 -4.53
C ALA A 256 6.28 -11.35 -5.16
N THR A 257 5.94 -11.34 -6.44
CA THR A 257 5.45 -10.17 -7.18
C THR A 257 3.93 -10.10 -7.25
N THR A 258 3.24 -11.24 -7.07
CA THR A 258 1.78 -11.36 -7.21
C THR A 258 1.07 -11.59 -5.87
N PHE A 259 -0.24 -11.33 -5.84
CA PHE A 259 -1.07 -11.53 -4.63
C PHE A 259 -1.21 -13.02 -4.31
N GLU A 260 -1.22 -13.84 -5.34
CA GLU A 260 -1.29 -15.29 -5.31
C GLU A 260 0.00 -15.89 -4.73
N GLU A 261 1.18 -15.48 -5.20
CA GLU A 261 2.48 -15.91 -4.65
C GLU A 261 2.62 -15.56 -3.16
N VAL A 262 2.20 -14.35 -2.76
CA VAL A 262 2.22 -13.94 -1.35
C VAL A 262 1.29 -14.80 -0.51
N LYS A 263 0.13 -15.18 -1.03
CA LYS A 263 -0.77 -16.12 -0.34
C LYS A 263 -0.16 -17.50 -0.22
N GLU A 264 0.48 -18.01 -1.27
CA GLU A 264 1.13 -19.31 -1.26
C GLU A 264 2.19 -19.42 -0.17
N ILE A 265 3.11 -18.45 -0.12
CA ILE A 265 4.20 -18.37 0.87
C ILE A 265 3.66 -18.29 2.30
N LEU A 266 2.50 -17.65 2.50
CA LEU A 266 1.88 -17.49 3.81
C LEU A 266 0.94 -18.65 4.21
N GLY A 267 0.83 -19.69 3.38
CA GLY A 267 -0.10 -20.81 3.57
C GLY A 267 -1.57 -20.39 3.49
N GLY A 268 -1.84 -19.32 2.74
CA GLY A 268 -3.18 -18.80 2.48
C GLY A 268 -3.89 -19.60 1.39
N LYS A 269 -5.23 -19.68 1.48
CA LYS A 269 -6.02 -20.41 0.47
C LYS A 269 -6.03 -19.65 -0.86
N ILE A 270 -5.55 -20.30 -1.92
CA ILE A 270 -5.64 -19.86 -3.31
C ILE A 270 -6.86 -20.55 -3.93
N TYR A 271 -7.79 -19.76 -4.46
CA TYR A 271 -9.00 -20.28 -5.09
C TYR A 271 -8.91 -20.02 -6.58
N ASP A 272 -9.01 -21.06 -7.39
CA ASP A 272 -9.04 -20.94 -8.84
C ASP A 272 -10.32 -20.18 -9.27
N PRO A 273 -10.19 -18.99 -9.89
CA PRO A 273 -11.34 -18.20 -10.32
C PRO A 273 -12.12 -18.85 -11.47
N LYS A 274 -11.53 -19.82 -12.20
CA LYS A 274 -12.19 -20.59 -13.26
C LYS A 274 -12.80 -21.90 -12.76
N LYS A 275 -12.58 -22.26 -11.49
CA LYS A 275 -13.14 -23.47 -10.88
C LYS A 275 -14.66 -23.48 -11.03
N ARG A 276 -15.18 -24.65 -11.41
CA ARG A 276 -16.60 -24.94 -11.51
C ARG A 276 -16.92 -26.14 -10.64
N ILE A 277 -18.16 -26.22 -10.16
CA ILE A 277 -18.68 -27.45 -9.60
C ILE A 277 -18.89 -28.41 -10.79
N SER A 278 -18.36 -29.62 -10.69
CA SER A 278 -18.54 -30.65 -11.73
C SER A 278 -20.01 -31.02 -11.85
N LEU A 279 -20.44 -31.43 -13.05
CA LEU A 279 -21.84 -31.82 -13.32
C LEU A 279 -22.34 -32.88 -12.32
N GLU A 280 -21.49 -33.85 -11.98
CA GLU A 280 -21.77 -34.93 -11.01
C GLU A 280 -22.06 -34.42 -9.59
N ARG A 281 -21.56 -33.24 -9.22
CA ARG A 281 -21.72 -32.66 -7.88
C ARG A 281 -22.75 -31.54 -7.82
N GLU A 282 -23.41 -31.22 -8.93
CA GLU A 282 -24.43 -30.17 -8.96
C GLU A 282 -25.64 -30.54 -8.10
N GLN A 283 -26.08 -31.81 -8.14
CA GLN A 283 -27.20 -32.25 -7.31
C GLN A 283 -26.85 -32.18 -5.82
N GLU A 284 -25.64 -32.62 -5.44
CA GLU A 284 -25.13 -32.51 -4.07
C GLU A 284 -25.14 -31.05 -3.59
N PHE A 285 -24.70 -30.12 -4.45
CA PHE A 285 -24.67 -28.68 -4.16
C PHE A 285 -26.07 -28.09 -3.95
N LYS A 286 -27.04 -28.49 -4.77
CA LYS A 286 -28.44 -28.09 -4.61
C LYS A 286 -29.00 -28.58 -3.28
N ASP A 287 -28.71 -29.83 -2.92
CA ASP A 287 -29.22 -30.45 -1.70
C ASP A 287 -28.61 -29.80 -0.44
N ASP A 288 -27.31 -29.50 -0.46
CA ASP A 288 -26.64 -28.82 0.66
C ASP A 288 -27.15 -27.40 0.89
N ILE A 289 -27.50 -26.68 -0.18
CA ILE A 289 -28.10 -25.35 -0.08
C ILE A 289 -29.49 -25.45 0.55
N LYS A 290 -30.31 -26.42 0.11
CA LYS A 290 -31.64 -26.72 0.67
C LYS A 290 -31.57 -27.16 2.13
N LYS A 291 -30.55 -27.93 2.51
CA LYS A 291 -30.27 -28.32 3.91
C LYS A 291 -29.86 -27.15 4.81
N GLY A 292 -29.64 -25.96 4.26
CA GLY A 292 -29.37 -24.75 5.04
C GLY A 292 -27.93 -24.59 5.51
N LEU A 293 -26.97 -25.33 4.94
CA LEU A 293 -25.54 -25.22 5.32
C LEU A 293 -25.07 -23.76 5.25
N LYS A 294 -24.24 -23.32 6.20
CA LYS A 294 -23.75 -21.93 6.20
C LYS A 294 -22.86 -21.69 4.99
N GLU A 295 -22.86 -20.46 4.49
CA GLU A 295 -22.01 -20.06 3.34
C GLU A 295 -20.55 -20.50 3.55
N ARG A 296 -20.01 -20.33 4.75
CA ARG A 296 -18.64 -20.76 5.09
C ARG A 296 -18.43 -22.27 4.95
N GLU A 297 -19.41 -23.08 5.31
CA GLU A 297 -19.37 -24.55 5.24
C GLU A 297 -19.44 -25.00 3.78
N LEU A 298 -20.31 -24.36 2.98
CA LEU A 298 -20.43 -24.59 1.54
C LEU A 298 -19.11 -24.23 0.83
N LEU A 299 -18.54 -23.06 1.09
CA LEU A 299 -17.25 -22.64 0.52
C LEU A 299 -16.12 -23.63 0.83
N GLN A 300 -16.12 -24.19 2.04
CA GLN A 300 -15.14 -25.18 2.45
C GLN A 300 -15.36 -26.53 1.76
N LYS A 301 -16.59 -27.05 1.74
CA LYS A 301 -16.93 -28.37 1.18
C LYS A 301 -16.64 -28.46 -0.32
N TYR A 302 -16.87 -27.37 -1.05
CA TYR A 302 -16.62 -27.31 -2.50
C TYR A 302 -15.26 -26.67 -2.85
N GLY A 303 -14.52 -26.22 -1.85
CA GLY A 303 -13.22 -25.55 -2.03
C GLY A 303 -13.32 -24.37 -2.99
N LEU A 304 -14.33 -23.53 -2.81
CA LEU A 304 -14.64 -22.39 -3.68
C LEU A 304 -14.29 -21.08 -2.97
N GLY A 305 -13.88 -20.09 -3.76
CA GLY A 305 -13.86 -18.70 -3.32
C GLY A 305 -15.28 -18.11 -3.37
N THR A 306 -15.58 -17.13 -2.52
CA THR A 306 -16.92 -16.49 -2.43
C THR A 306 -17.48 -16.06 -3.78
N SER A 307 -16.67 -15.41 -4.62
CA SER A 307 -17.12 -14.96 -5.94
C SER A 307 -17.44 -16.11 -6.90
N VAL A 308 -16.67 -17.21 -6.83
CA VAL A 308 -16.91 -18.42 -7.62
C VAL A 308 -18.18 -19.10 -7.13
N PHE A 309 -18.39 -19.17 -5.81
CA PHE A 309 -19.60 -19.71 -5.22
C PHE A 309 -20.86 -18.98 -5.69
N TYR A 310 -20.91 -17.65 -5.65
CA TYR A 310 -22.10 -16.91 -6.11
C TYR A 310 -22.33 -17.02 -7.62
N ARG A 311 -21.28 -17.14 -8.41
CA ARG A 311 -21.40 -17.43 -9.85
C ARG A 311 -21.95 -18.83 -10.10
N GLU A 312 -21.48 -19.84 -9.37
CA GLU A 312 -21.99 -21.22 -9.49
C GLU A 312 -23.41 -21.33 -8.93
N LEU A 313 -23.74 -20.55 -7.89
CA LEU A 313 -25.10 -20.42 -7.36
C LEU A 313 -26.05 -19.88 -8.43
N GLU A 314 -25.68 -18.80 -9.12
CA GLU A 314 -26.47 -18.24 -10.22
C GLU A 314 -26.55 -19.22 -11.41
N ARG A 315 -25.46 -19.90 -11.75
CA ARG A 315 -25.41 -20.87 -12.86
C ARG A 315 -26.27 -22.11 -12.61
N ILE A 316 -26.22 -22.69 -11.41
CA ILE A 316 -26.84 -23.98 -11.08
C ILE A 316 -28.28 -23.82 -10.60
N LEU A 317 -28.57 -22.73 -9.88
CA LEU A 317 -29.86 -22.50 -9.21
C LEU A 317 -30.59 -21.24 -9.71
N GLY A 318 -29.99 -20.43 -10.58
CA GLY A 318 -30.64 -19.26 -11.17
C GLY A 318 -30.81 -18.08 -10.21
N VAL A 319 -30.15 -18.10 -9.05
CA VAL A 319 -30.31 -17.10 -7.98
C VAL A 319 -29.00 -16.36 -7.69
N LYS A 320 -29.11 -15.08 -7.32
CA LYS A 320 -27.94 -14.23 -7.07
C LYS A 320 -27.52 -14.23 -5.62
N LYS A 321 -28.41 -14.58 -4.69
CA LYS A 321 -28.15 -14.61 -3.26
C LYS A 321 -28.75 -15.86 -2.61
N LEU A 322 -28.09 -16.36 -1.57
CA LEU A 322 -28.63 -17.45 -0.74
C LEU A 322 -29.96 -17.09 -0.06
N THR A 323 -30.19 -15.80 0.20
CA THR A 323 -31.43 -15.27 0.79
C THR A 323 -32.63 -15.35 -0.15
N GLU A 324 -32.42 -15.57 -1.45
CA GLU A 324 -33.49 -15.72 -2.45
C GLU A 324 -34.03 -17.16 -2.50
N ILE A 325 -33.23 -18.14 -2.07
CA ILE A 325 -33.66 -19.55 -1.93
C ILE A 325 -34.20 -19.82 -0.53
N ARG A 326 -33.61 -19.17 0.47
CA ARG A 326 -34.00 -19.36 1.86
C ARG A 326 -35.20 -18.48 2.14
N GLU A 327 -36.36 -19.09 2.32
CA GLU A 327 -37.48 -18.44 3.01
C GLU A 327 -36.93 -17.88 4.32
N THR A 328 -36.88 -16.56 4.40
CA THR A 328 -36.16 -15.86 5.46
C THR A 328 -37.05 -15.78 6.68
N GLU A 329 -37.10 -16.86 7.46
CA GLU A 329 -37.16 -16.69 8.90
C GLU A 329 -35.74 -16.79 9.44
N PHE A 330 -35.10 -15.63 9.55
CA PHE A 330 -33.88 -15.51 10.35
C PHE A 330 -34.25 -15.80 11.81
N TYR A 331 -34.19 -17.05 12.22
CA TYR A 331 -34.06 -17.37 13.64
C TYR A 331 -32.66 -16.96 14.09
N SER A 332 -32.53 -15.71 14.51
CA SER A 332 -31.37 -15.27 15.29
C SER A 332 -31.61 -15.81 16.70
N PRO A 333 -30.92 -16.88 17.15
CA PRO A 333 -31.13 -17.36 18.51
C PRO A 333 -30.89 -16.18 19.46
N PRO A 334 -31.77 -15.97 20.45
CA PRO A 334 -31.68 -14.82 21.33
C PRO A 334 -30.26 -14.72 21.88
N ILE A 335 -29.62 -13.58 21.66
CA ILE A 335 -28.25 -13.34 22.11
C ILE A 335 -28.24 -13.56 23.62
N LYS A 336 -27.57 -14.61 24.08
CA LYS A 336 -27.43 -14.92 25.50
C LYS A 336 -26.86 -13.70 26.21
N LYS A 337 -27.70 -12.98 26.94
CA LYS A 337 -27.30 -11.90 27.85
C LYS A 337 -26.67 -12.57 29.05
N TYR A 338 -25.36 -12.43 29.20
CA TYR A 338 -24.67 -13.02 30.36
C TYR A 338 -24.90 -12.19 31.62
N ILE A 339 -25.19 -10.90 31.46
CA ILE A 339 -25.47 -9.96 32.55
C ILE A 339 -26.95 -9.52 32.48
N PRO A 340 -27.84 -10.10 33.30
CA PRO A 340 -29.22 -9.61 33.42
C PRO A 340 -29.27 -8.19 33.99
N ASN A 341 -30.35 -7.46 33.72
CA ASN A 341 -30.50 -6.04 34.11
C ASN A 341 -30.28 -5.85 35.62
N GLU A 342 -30.81 -6.75 36.44
CA GLU A 342 -30.69 -6.76 37.91
C GLU A 342 -29.23 -6.84 38.41
N ARG A 343 -28.32 -7.43 37.62
CA ARG A 343 -26.90 -7.59 37.96
C ARG A 343 -25.97 -6.59 37.29
N GLN A 344 -26.51 -5.62 36.54
CA GLN A 344 -25.69 -4.64 35.84
C GLN A 344 -24.90 -3.76 36.80
N GLN A 345 -25.49 -3.31 37.91
CA GLN A 345 -24.77 -2.48 38.86
C GLN A 345 -23.64 -3.24 39.57
N GLU A 346 -23.88 -4.50 39.93
CA GLU A 346 -22.84 -5.41 40.44
C GLU A 346 -21.70 -5.57 39.43
N PHE A 347 -22.05 -5.79 38.16
CA PHE A 347 -21.09 -5.94 37.07
C PHE A 347 -20.25 -4.66 36.87
N ILE A 348 -20.86 -3.48 36.89
CA ILE A 348 -20.16 -2.20 36.77
C ILE A 348 -19.17 -1.99 37.91
N ASN A 349 -19.56 -2.35 39.14
CA ASN A 349 -18.67 -2.26 40.30
C ASN A 349 -17.49 -3.24 40.18
N ASP A 350 -17.77 -4.47 39.76
CA ASP A 350 -16.75 -5.48 39.51
C ASP A 350 -15.77 -5.08 38.41
N LEU A 351 -16.22 -4.38 37.36
CA LEU A 351 -15.36 -3.90 36.28
C LEU A 351 -14.26 -2.95 36.79
N LYS A 352 -14.53 -2.20 37.87
CA LYS A 352 -13.55 -1.29 38.49
C LYS A 352 -12.45 -2.06 39.22
N ILE A 353 -12.78 -3.21 39.81
CA ILE A 353 -11.95 -3.90 40.80
C ILE A 353 -11.29 -5.15 40.18
N LEU A 354 -12.07 -6.00 39.52
CA LEU A 354 -11.64 -7.32 39.06
C LEU A 354 -10.81 -7.26 37.77
N SER A 355 -10.01 -8.31 37.56
CA SER A 355 -9.35 -8.57 36.28
C SER A 355 -10.30 -9.22 35.28
N GLY A 356 -9.99 -9.07 33.98
CA GLY A 356 -10.80 -9.68 32.94
C GLY A 356 -10.99 -11.19 33.13
N ASN A 357 -9.97 -11.91 33.62
CA ASN A 357 -10.07 -13.35 33.86
C ASN A 357 -10.97 -13.68 35.06
N GLN A 358 -10.96 -12.83 36.10
CA GLN A 358 -11.86 -12.97 37.24
C GLN A 358 -13.31 -12.67 36.83
N LEU A 359 -13.53 -11.68 35.96
CA LEU A 359 -14.84 -11.36 35.40
C LEU A 359 -15.37 -12.50 34.52
N GLU A 360 -14.53 -13.08 33.66
CA GLU A 360 -14.86 -14.26 32.85
C GLU A 360 -15.32 -15.43 33.73
N LYS A 361 -14.60 -15.70 34.82
CA LYS A 361 -14.94 -16.77 35.76
C LYS A 361 -16.22 -16.46 36.56
N LYS A 362 -16.36 -15.24 37.09
CA LYS A 362 -17.49 -14.85 37.94
C LYS A 362 -18.83 -14.85 37.19
N TYR A 363 -18.82 -14.43 35.92
CA TYR A 363 -20.03 -14.33 35.10
C TYR A 363 -20.21 -15.47 34.10
N GLY A 364 -19.39 -16.53 34.20
CA GLY A 364 -19.48 -17.70 33.31
C GLY A 364 -19.27 -17.36 31.83
N ILE A 365 -18.47 -16.33 31.54
CA ILE A 365 -18.21 -15.86 30.18
C ILE A 365 -16.94 -16.52 29.68
N THR A 366 -17.08 -17.47 28.75
CA THR A 366 -15.96 -18.32 28.31
C THR A 366 -14.90 -17.63 27.46
N HIS A 367 -15.17 -16.43 26.94
CA HIS A 367 -14.26 -15.72 26.03
C HIS A 367 -14.24 -14.21 26.26
N ARG A 368 -13.03 -13.63 26.22
CA ARG A 368 -12.79 -12.18 26.35
C ARG A 368 -13.61 -11.32 25.39
N SER A 369 -13.83 -11.78 24.16
CA SER A 369 -14.64 -11.06 23.17
C SER A 369 -16.11 -10.97 23.57
N ARG A 370 -16.65 -12.01 24.23
CA ARG A 370 -18.02 -12.02 24.77
C ARG A 370 -18.12 -11.11 25.99
N LEU A 371 -17.10 -11.09 26.85
CA LEU A 371 -17.02 -10.19 28.00
C LEU A 371 -17.03 -8.73 27.53
N LEU A 372 -16.16 -8.36 26.59
CA LEU A 372 -16.11 -7.00 26.05
C LEU A 372 -17.42 -6.59 25.35
N ARG A 373 -18.12 -7.53 24.71
CA ARG A 373 -19.44 -7.26 24.14
C ARG A 373 -20.48 -6.96 25.22
N GLU A 374 -20.52 -7.73 26.31
CA GLU A 374 -21.41 -7.44 27.43
C GLU A 374 -21.05 -6.13 28.13
N ILE A 375 -19.77 -5.79 28.23
CA ILE A 375 -19.33 -4.50 28.78
C ILE A 375 -19.83 -3.34 27.92
N ARG A 376 -19.65 -3.40 26.59
CA ARG A 376 -20.15 -2.36 25.67
C ARG A 376 -21.67 -2.22 25.75
N ARG A 377 -22.39 -3.34 25.88
CA ARG A 377 -23.84 -3.36 26.05
C ARG A 377 -24.31 -2.76 27.38
N VAL A 378 -23.66 -3.11 28.49
CA VAL A 378 -24.06 -2.64 29.84
C VAL A 378 -23.68 -1.16 30.06
N LEU A 379 -22.57 -0.70 29.47
CA LEU A 379 -22.09 0.68 29.58
C LEU A 379 -22.55 1.58 28.43
N ASP A 380 -23.34 1.04 27.50
CA ASP A 380 -23.80 1.70 26.28
C ASP A 380 -22.71 2.48 25.53
N ASN A 381 -21.55 1.82 25.32
CA ASN A 381 -20.38 2.46 24.72
C ASN A 381 -19.59 1.48 23.85
N GLU A 382 -19.72 1.62 22.54
CA GLU A 382 -19.09 0.74 21.55
C GLU A 382 -17.56 0.90 21.46
N ASN A 383 -16.99 1.98 22.00
CA ASN A 383 -15.56 2.26 21.91
C ASN A 383 -14.71 1.52 22.95
N LEU A 384 -15.34 0.77 23.86
CA LEU A 384 -14.68 0.03 24.93
C LEU A 384 -14.10 -1.30 24.43
N ASN A 385 -13.01 -1.20 23.68
CA ASN A 385 -12.36 -2.33 22.99
C ASN A 385 -11.31 -3.06 23.82
N SER A 386 -10.95 -2.57 25.01
CA SER A 386 -10.00 -3.22 25.92
C SER A 386 -10.37 -3.00 27.38
N MET A 387 -9.97 -3.92 28.25
CA MET A 387 -10.17 -3.77 29.70
C MET A 387 -9.44 -2.55 30.28
N GLU A 388 -8.38 -2.08 29.62
CA GLU A 388 -7.67 -0.85 30.01
C GLU A 388 -8.54 0.38 29.75
N PHE A 389 -9.17 0.47 28.57
CA PHE A 389 -10.14 1.53 28.26
C PHE A 389 -11.36 1.46 29.17
N VAL A 390 -11.87 0.26 29.46
CA VAL A 390 -12.99 0.05 30.39
C VAL A 390 -12.66 0.56 31.79
N LYS A 391 -11.47 0.23 32.33
CA LYS A 391 -11.06 0.71 33.65
C LYS A 391 -10.84 2.22 33.67
N LYS A 392 -10.24 2.79 32.63
CA LYS A 392 -10.08 4.24 32.50
C LYS A 392 -11.43 4.95 32.44
N PHE A 393 -12.39 4.40 31.69
CA PHE A 393 -13.75 4.95 31.55
C PHE A 393 -14.53 4.92 32.87
N LEU A 394 -14.39 3.85 33.66
CA LEU A 394 -15.09 3.68 34.93
C LEU A 394 -14.35 4.27 36.15
N GLY A 395 -13.19 4.90 35.96
CA GLY A 395 -12.34 5.39 37.05
C GLY A 395 -11.75 4.28 37.92
N GLY A 396 -11.65 3.05 37.41
CA GLY A 396 -11.02 1.91 38.08
C GLY A 396 -9.48 1.96 38.01
N LYS A 397 -8.81 1.25 38.92
CA LYS A 397 -7.33 1.18 38.92
C LYS A 397 -6.82 0.54 37.62
N VAL A 398 -6.16 1.34 36.79
CA VAL A 398 -5.43 0.88 35.59
C VAL A 398 -4.21 0.09 36.05
N TYR A 399 -3.99 -1.10 35.48
CA TYR A 399 -2.78 -1.89 35.76
C TYR A 399 -1.56 -1.05 35.42
N SER A 400 -0.67 -0.84 36.38
CA SER A 400 0.43 0.09 36.17
C SER A 400 1.40 -0.48 35.12
N ARG A 401 1.91 0.38 34.23
CA ARG A 401 3.05 0.02 33.35
C ARG A 401 4.25 -0.47 34.16
N ALA A 402 4.36 -0.09 35.44
CA ALA A 402 5.39 -0.56 36.37
C ALA A 402 5.22 -2.06 36.71
N GLU A 403 4.00 -2.56 36.87
CA GLU A 403 3.74 -4.00 37.07
C GLU A 403 4.10 -4.84 35.83
N LEU A 404 3.95 -4.27 34.62
CA LEU A 404 4.36 -4.86 33.35
C LEU A 404 5.89 -4.76 33.08
N LYS A 405 6.62 -3.97 33.88
CA LYS A 405 8.07 -3.79 33.83
C LYS A 405 8.83 -4.58 34.90
N LYS A 406 8.16 -5.35 35.77
CA LYS A 406 8.85 -6.23 36.72
C LYS A 406 9.75 -7.22 35.97
N GLY A 407 11.06 -7.04 36.14
CA GLY A 407 12.12 -7.98 35.76
C GLY A 407 12.56 -8.82 36.96
N VAL A 408 13.58 -9.64 36.78
CA VAL A 408 14.23 -10.33 37.91
C VAL A 408 14.93 -9.26 38.77
N PRO A 409 14.67 -9.18 40.09
CA PRO A 409 15.41 -8.30 40.99
C PRO A 409 16.92 -8.58 40.93
N LEU A 410 17.78 -7.56 41.04
CA LEU A 410 19.24 -7.70 40.92
C LEU A 410 19.81 -8.73 41.91
N ASP A 411 19.24 -8.80 43.12
CA ASP A 411 19.59 -9.74 44.19
C ASP A 411 19.22 -11.20 43.86
N LYS A 412 18.36 -11.44 42.87
CA LYS A 412 17.87 -12.76 42.48
C LYS A 412 18.34 -13.22 41.10
N GLU A 413 19.26 -12.50 40.47
CA GLU A 413 19.74 -12.85 39.13
C GLU A 413 20.49 -14.18 39.08
N GLN A 414 21.31 -14.47 40.09
CA GLN A 414 22.06 -15.74 40.13
C GLN A 414 21.11 -16.92 40.34
N GLU A 415 20.17 -16.79 41.26
CA GLU A 415 19.10 -17.78 41.47
C GLU A 415 18.30 -18.01 40.16
N PHE A 416 17.97 -16.93 39.45
CA PHE A 416 17.29 -17.04 38.16
C PHE A 416 18.14 -17.74 37.10
N LYS A 417 19.45 -17.49 37.08
CA LYS A 417 20.35 -18.18 36.13
C LYS A 417 20.44 -19.67 36.40
N GLU A 418 20.53 -20.06 37.67
CA GLU A 418 20.53 -21.47 38.08
C GLU A 418 19.21 -22.15 37.75
N ASP A 419 18.08 -21.52 38.05
CA ASP A 419 16.74 -22.03 37.71
C ASP A 419 16.57 -22.29 36.20
N ILE A 420 17.14 -21.42 35.36
CA ILE A 420 17.15 -21.60 33.90
C ILE A 420 17.98 -22.83 33.53
N ARG A 421 19.20 -22.96 34.05
CA ARG A 421 20.12 -24.09 33.78
C ARG A 421 19.58 -25.42 34.28
N ASN A 422 18.91 -25.41 35.44
CA ASN A 422 18.21 -26.55 36.03
C ASN A 422 16.96 -26.98 35.23
N GLY A 423 16.65 -26.30 34.12
CA GLY A 423 15.62 -26.74 33.19
C GLY A 423 14.20 -26.42 33.65
N ILE A 424 14.01 -25.50 34.61
CA ILE A 424 12.68 -25.15 35.10
C ILE A 424 11.79 -24.66 33.95
N ASN A 425 10.52 -25.08 33.96
CA ASN A 425 9.56 -24.73 32.93
C ASN A 425 9.17 -23.24 33.01
N ARG A 426 9.00 -22.59 31.84
CA ARG A 426 8.54 -21.19 31.71
C ARG A 426 7.36 -20.80 32.60
N ARG A 427 6.38 -21.70 32.81
CA ARG A 427 5.20 -21.40 33.66
C ARG A 427 5.59 -21.29 35.14
N VAL A 428 6.51 -22.14 35.58
CA VAL A 428 7.01 -22.16 36.97
C VAL A 428 7.91 -20.95 37.21
N LEU A 429 8.79 -20.62 36.26
CA LEU A 429 9.62 -19.40 36.30
C LEU A 429 8.76 -18.12 36.42
N CYS A 430 7.75 -17.96 35.56
CA CYS A 430 6.87 -16.79 35.61
C CYS A 430 6.13 -16.67 36.97
N LYS A 431 5.76 -17.80 37.58
CA LYS A 431 5.11 -17.84 38.89
C LYS A 431 6.09 -17.50 40.02
N LYS A 432 7.29 -18.09 40.01
CA LYS A 432 8.32 -17.91 41.04
C LYS A 432 8.79 -16.45 41.10
N TYR A 433 9.05 -15.84 39.95
CA TYR A 433 9.56 -14.46 39.87
C TYR A 433 8.46 -13.40 39.67
N LYS A 434 7.18 -13.79 39.78
CA LYS A 434 6.01 -12.90 39.75
C LYS A 434 5.97 -11.93 38.56
N PHE A 435 6.33 -12.41 37.37
CA PHE A 435 6.26 -11.63 36.13
C PHE A 435 5.66 -12.44 34.97
N GLY A 436 5.21 -11.74 33.92
CA GLY A 436 4.59 -12.36 32.74
C GLY A 436 5.58 -12.96 31.74
N ILE A 437 5.08 -13.76 30.80
CA ILE A 437 5.90 -14.42 29.75
C ILE A 437 6.71 -13.41 28.92
N LYS A 438 6.16 -12.22 28.65
CA LYS A 438 6.90 -11.16 27.94
C LYS A 438 8.08 -10.64 28.75
N ALA A 439 7.96 -10.57 30.07
CA ALA A 439 9.08 -10.20 30.95
C ALA A 439 10.13 -11.32 30.97
N LEU A 440 9.71 -12.60 31.02
CA LEU A 440 10.62 -13.74 30.93
C LEU A 440 11.57 -13.62 29.73
N TYR A 441 11.06 -13.40 28.51
CA TYR A 441 11.90 -13.31 27.32
C TYR A 441 12.85 -12.10 27.31
N ARG A 442 12.45 -10.98 27.93
CA ARG A 442 13.35 -9.82 28.09
C ARG A 442 14.48 -10.12 29.08
N GLU A 443 14.19 -10.84 30.16
CA GLU A 443 15.22 -11.23 31.12
C GLU A 443 16.17 -12.28 30.55
N LEU A 444 15.68 -13.20 29.70
CA LEU A 444 16.56 -14.12 28.95
C LEU A 444 17.48 -13.36 28.00
N GLU A 445 16.96 -12.36 27.29
CA GLU A 445 17.76 -11.52 26.39
C GLU A 445 18.79 -10.71 27.16
N ARG A 446 18.42 -10.15 28.31
CA ARG A 446 19.30 -9.36 29.17
C ARG A 446 20.42 -10.19 29.82
N LEU A 447 20.10 -11.39 30.33
CA LEU A 447 21.02 -12.19 31.13
C LEU A 447 21.80 -13.24 30.33
N PHE A 448 21.25 -13.70 29.21
CA PHE A 448 21.81 -14.78 28.39
C PHE A 448 21.97 -14.39 26.91
N ASN A 449 21.63 -13.15 26.52
CA ASN A 449 21.70 -12.71 25.12
C ASN A 449 20.97 -13.67 24.15
N THR A 450 19.78 -14.16 24.56
CA THR A 450 18.88 -14.97 23.73
C THR A 450 17.43 -14.86 24.22
N ARG A 451 16.46 -14.94 23.31
CA ARG A 451 15.03 -15.02 23.66
C ARG A 451 14.49 -16.45 23.76
N LEU A 452 15.33 -17.45 23.50
CA LEU A 452 14.94 -18.86 23.52
C LEU A 452 15.37 -19.51 24.82
N LEU A 453 14.40 -20.05 25.57
CA LEU A 453 14.66 -20.76 26.83
C LEU A 453 15.61 -21.96 26.65
N VAL A 454 15.52 -22.62 25.49
CA VAL A 454 16.39 -23.75 25.14
C VAL A 454 17.83 -23.32 24.93
N GLU A 455 18.07 -22.14 24.38
CA GLU A 455 19.42 -21.59 24.20
C GLU A 455 19.96 -21.01 25.51
N ALA A 456 19.11 -20.35 26.30
CA ALA A 456 19.49 -19.81 27.60
C ALA A 456 19.96 -20.90 28.56
N ARG A 457 19.42 -22.12 28.46
CA ARG A 457 19.87 -23.29 29.23
C ARG A 457 21.30 -23.73 28.93
N LYS A 458 21.82 -23.41 27.73
CA LYS A 458 23.15 -23.81 27.26
C LYS A 458 24.22 -22.76 27.55
N LYS A 459 23.83 -21.62 28.10
CA LYS A 459 24.68 -20.48 28.49
C LYS A 459 24.68 -20.36 30.02
#